data_AF-A0A9D6HE71-F1
#
_entry.id   AF-A0A9D6HE71-F1
#
_cell.length_a   1.000
_cell.length_b   1.000
_cell.length_c   1.000
_cell.angle_alpha   90.00
_cell.angle_beta   90.00
_cell.angle_gamma   90.00
#
_symmetry.space_group_name_H-M   'P 1'
#
loop_
_entity.id
_entity.type
_entity.pdbx_description
1 polymer ?
#
loop_
_entity_poly.entity_id
_entity_poly.type
_entity_poly.pdbx_seq_one_letter_code
_entity_poly.pdbx_strand_id
1 'polypeptide(L)'
;VTSGGIGSFDLAEEILARGEADAVAAARQTLADPDWFRKIRLGLGHLVRRCEFTNYCEGLDQRHKQVTCKLWDRAVEPGDPSVRLAEDGKRRLNAPEWSPPPPE
;
A
#
# COMPACT_ATOMS: atom_id res chain seq x y z
N VAL A 1 5.49 8.86 -17.96
CA VAL A 1 5.11 8.40 -16.60
C VAL A 1 5.01 9.62 -15.68
N THR A 2 3.95 9.75 -14.87
CA THR A 2 3.82 10.78 -13.82
C THR A 2 3.63 10.16 -12.44
N SER A 3 3.97 10.90 -11.38
CA SER A 3 3.79 10.49 -9.99
C SER A 3 3.54 11.73 -9.13
N GLY A 4 2.87 11.58 -7.98
CA GLY A 4 2.56 12.74 -7.14
C GLY A 4 1.42 12.50 -6.16
N GLY A 5 1.60 11.59 -5.21
CA GLY A 5 0.53 11.30 -4.23
C GLY A 5 -0.70 10.62 -4.82
N ILE A 6 -0.57 10.00 -6.00
CA ILE A 6 -1.63 9.25 -6.67
C ILE A 6 -1.96 8.02 -5.81
N GLY A 7 -3.13 8.06 -5.17
CA GLY A 7 -3.59 7.05 -4.21
C GLY A 7 -5.04 6.58 -4.39
N SER A 8 -5.70 7.02 -5.46
CA SER A 8 -7.03 6.54 -5.86
C SER A 8 -7.04 6.19 -7.35
N PHE A 9 -7.97 5.30 -7.71
CA PHE A 9 -8.21 4.94 -9.10
C PHE A 9 -8.73 6.14 -9.91
N ASP A 10 -9.69 6.90 -9.38
CA ASP A 10 -10.26 8.05 -10.08
C ASP A 10 -9.20 9.09 -10.46
N LEU A 11 -8.29 9.43 -9.54
CA LEU A 11 -7.21 10.37 -9.83
C LEU A 11 -6.24 9.82 -10.88
N ALA A 12 -5.94 8.52 -10.83
CA ALA A 12 -5.11 7.85 -11.82
C ALA A 12 -5.76 7.91 -13.22
N GLU A 13 -7.03 7.56 -13.33
CA GLU A 13 -7.78 7.57 -14.58
C GLU A 13 -7.96 8.98 -15.15
N GLU A 14 -8.24 9.98 -14.30
CA GLU A 14 -8.37 11.36 -14.73
C GLU A 14 -7.08 11.88 -15.40
N ILE A 15 -5.91 11.58 -14.82
CA ILE A 15 -4.61 11.97 -15.39
C ILE A 15 -4.42 11.35 -16.77
N LEU A 16 -4.73 10.05 -16.92
CA LEU A 16 -4.60 9.33 -18.18
C LEU A 16 -5.60 9.86 -19.23
N ALA A 17 -6.85 10.08 -18.83
CA ALA A 17 -7.91 10.58 -19.71
C ALA A 17 -7.64 12.00 -20.22
N ARG A 18 -6.98 12.84 -19.43
CA ARG A 18 -6.53 14.18 -19.84
C ARG A 18 -5.29 14.17 -20.74
N GLY A 19 -4.67 13.01 -20.96
CA GLY A 19 -3.46 12.87 -21.78
C GLY A 19 -2.21 13.46 -21.11
N GLU A 20 -2.21 13.64 -19.78
CA GLU A 20 -1.09 14.23 -19.04
C GLU A 20 0.09 13.27 -18.88
N ALA A 21 -0.16 11.96 -18.97
CA ALA A 21 0.88 10.93 -18.95
C ALA A 21 0.39 9.63 -19.59
N ASP A 22 1.33 8.82 -20.10
CA ASP A 22 1.03 7.47 -20.60
C ASP A 22 0.93 6.41 -19.48
N ALA A 23 1.42 6.75 -18.29
CA ALA A 23 1.40 5.87 -17.13
C ALA A 23 1.48 6.68 -15.83
N VAL A 24 0.83 6.17 -14.80
CA VAL A 24 0.85 6.70 -13.44
C VAL A 24 1.67 5.80 -12.52
N ALA A 25 2.43 6.39 -11.60
CA ALA A 25 3.19 5.68 -10.59
C ALA A 25 2.69 6.02 -9.18
N ALA A 26 2.51 4.98 -8.36
CA ALA A 26 1.91 5.07 -7.03
C ALA A 26 2.79 4.37 -5.99
N ALA A 27 3.86 5.03 -5.51
CA ALA A 27 4.80 4.43 -4.57
C ALA A 27 4.17 4.18 -3.17
N ARG A 28 3.78 5.27 -2.48
CA ARG A 28 3.25 5.20 -1.10
C ARG A 28 1.94 4.41 -1.01
N GLN A 29 1.08 4.51 -2.03
CA GLN A 29 -0.16 3.73 -2.07
C GLN A 29 0.10 2.23 -2.23
N THR A 30 1.06 1.83 -3.06
CA THR A 30 1.44 0.41 -3.21
C THR A 30 2.05 -0.15 -1.92
N LEU A 31 2.76 0.66 -1.12
CA LEU A 31 3.20 0.25 0.23
C LEU A 31 2.04 0.13 1.23
N ALA A 32 1.07 1.05 1.18
CA ALA A 32 -0.09 1.00 2.06
C ALA A 32 -0.93 -0.26 1.80
N ASP A 33 -1.14 -0.58 0.53
CA ASP A 33 -1.98 -1.70 0.09
C ASP A 33 -1.44 -2.30 -1.21
N PRO A 34 -0.61 -3.36 -1.14
CA PRO A 34 -0.07 -4.02 -2.33
C PRO A 34 -1.14 -4.58 -3.27
N ASP A 35 -2.31 -4.93 -2.73
CA ASP A 35 -3.42 -5.55 -3.47
C ASP A 35 -4.42 -4.54 -4.04
N TRP A 36 -4.18 -3.23 -3.89
CA TRP A 36 -5.19 -2.21 -4.22
C TRP A 36 -5.68 -2.28 -5.67
N PHE A 37 -4.81 -2.54 -6.65
CA PHE A 37 -5.21 -2.74 -8.04
C PHE A 37 -6.11 -3.97 -8.22
N ARG A 38 -5.82 -5.06 -7.49
CA ARG A 38 -6.65 -6.28 -7.52
C ARG A 38 -8.04 -5.99 -6.93
N LYS A 39 -8.09 -5.29 -5.80
CA LYS A 39 -9.35 -4.86 -5.16
C LYS A 39 -10.20 -4.00 -6.09
N ILE A 40 -9.59 -2.99 -6.71
CA ILE A 40 -10.26 -2.10 -7.68
C ILE A 40 -10.80 -2.92 -8.86
N ARG A 41 -9.99 -3.81 -9.45
CA ARG A 41 -10.41 -4.67 -10.57
C ARG A 41 -11.61 -5.56 -10.22
N LEU A 42 -11.75 -5.96 -8.96
CA LEU A 42 -12.85 -6.79 -8.46
C LEU A 42 -14.08 -5.97 -8.02
N GLY A 43 -14.08 -4.64 -8.20
CA GLY A 43 -15.16 -3.78 -7.70
C GLY A 43 -15.12 -3.55 -6.18
N LEU A 44 -14.07 -4.02 -5.51
CA LEU A 44 -13.88 -3.95 -4.06
C LEU A 44 -13.07 -2.71 -3.64
N GLY A 45 -13.25 -1.59 -4.34
CA GLY A 45 -12.50 -0.35 -4.10
C GLY A 45 -12.67 0.18 -2.66
N HIS A 46 -13.82 -0.08 -2.04
CA HIS A 46 -14.09 0.26 -0.64
C HIS A 46 -13.21 -0.50 0.36
N LEU A 47 -12.58 -1.62 -0.04
CA LEU A 47 -11.63 -2.38 0.78
C LEU A 47 -10.17 -1.93 0.59
N VAL A 48 -9.93 -0.94 -0.27
CA VAL A 48 -8.59 -0.38 -0.47
C VAL A 48 -8.17 0.39 0.79
N ARG A 49 -7.04 -0.02 1.36
CA ARG A 49 -6.40 0.68 2.47
C ARG A 49 -5.63 1.88 1.89
N ARG A 50 -6.25 3.05 1.90
CA ARG A 50 -5.66 4.28 1.33
C ARG A 50 -4.49 4.80 2.17
N CYS A 51 -3.44 5.27 1.49
CA CYS A 51 -2.33 5.95 2.12
C CYS A 51 -2.80 7.22 2.85
N GLU A 52 -2.36 7.39 4.09
CA GLU A 52 -2.63 8.58 4.90
C GLU A 52 -1.60 9.72 4.70
N PHE A 53 -0.64 9.54 3.80
CA PHE A 53 0.40 10.51 3.46
C PHE A 53 1.21 11.05 4.67
N THR A 54 1.35 10.26 5.74
CA THR A 54 2.04 10.70 6.97
C THR A 54 3.57 10.72 6.85
N ASN A 55 4.12 10.35 5.69
CA ASN A 55 5.55 10.17 5.45
C ASN A 55 6.26 9.23 6.46
N TYR A 56 5.51 8.30 7.07
CA TYR A 56 6.08 7.31 7.97
C TYR A 56 7.15 6.44 7.28
N CYS A 57 6.85 5.98 6.07
CA CYS A 57 7.76 5.19 5.25
C CYS A 57 9.05 5.96 4.89
N GLU A 58 8.91 7.25 4.54
CA GLU A 58 10.06 8.13 4.29
C GLU A 58 10.90 8.33 5.56
N GLY A 59 10.26 8.49 6.72
CA GLY A 59 10.97 8.60 8.00
C GLY A 59 11.77 7.35 8.39
N LEU A 60 11.39 6.17 7.89
CA LEU A 60 12.18 4.95 8.03
C LEU A 60 13.37 4.96 7.07
N ASP A 61 13.11 5.32 5.80
CA ASP A 61 14.12 5.41 4.74
C ASP A 61 15.25 6.39 5.10
N GLN A 62 14.91 7.61 5.51
CA GLN A 62 15.88 8.63 5.92
C GLN A 62 16.77 8.19 7.11
N ARG A 63 16.29 7.25 7.93
CA ARG A 63 17.03 6.69 9.07
C ARG A 63 17.70 5.36 8.74
N HIS A 64 17.71 4.96 7.48
CA HIS A 64 18.22 3.68 7.00
C HIS A 64 17.65 2.49 7.78
N LYS A 65 16.34 2.54 8.07
CA LYS A 65 15.59 1.44 8.66
C LYS A 65 14.80 0.73 7.57
N GLN A 66 14.56 -0.56 7.75
CA GLN A 66 13.71 -1.33 6.83
C GLN A 66 12.34 -0.65 6.68
N VAL A 67 12.00 -0.30 5.44
CA VAL A 67 10.82 0.50 5.10
C VAL A 67 9.56 -0.36 5.18
N THR A 68 8.58 0.12 5.94
CA THR A 68 7.27 -0.50 6.16
C THR A 68 6.18 0.57 6.16
N CYS A 69 4.90 0.19 6.25
CA CYS A 69 3.79 1.14 6.37
C CYS A 69 3.12 1.06 7.75
N LYS A 70 2.93 2.22 8.39
CA LYS A 70 2.25 2.34 9.70
C LYS A 70 0.86 1.74 9.77
N LEU A 71 0.19 1.57 8.62
CA LEU A 71 -1.20 1.10 8.57
C LEU A 71 -1.32 -0.41 8.84
N TRP A 72 -0.21 -1.14 8.78
CA TRP A 72 -0.20 -2.59 8.95
C TRP A 72 1.03 -3.13 9.67
N ASP A 73 2.11 -2.36 9.78
CA ASP A 73 3.38 -2.89 10.25
C ASP A 73 3.41 -3.29 11.74
N ARG A 74 2.48 -2.77 12.55
CA ARG A 74 2.28 -3.17 13.94
C ARG A 74 1.31 -4.34 14.14
N ALA A 75 0.65 -4.81 13.09
CA ALA A 75 -0.25 -5.96 13.15
C ALA A 75 0.56 -7.28 13.18
N VAL A 76 1.19 -7.53 14.32
CA VAL A 76 2.00 -8.72 14.59
C VAL A 76 1.18 -9.67 15.45
N GLU A 77 0.67 -10.73 14.83
CA GLU A 77 -0.05 -11.79 15.54
C GLU A 77 0.95 -12.79 16.14
N PRO A 78 0.87 -13.09 17.45
CA PRO A 78 1.76 -14.07 18.07
C PRO A 78 1.63 -15.45 17.40
N GLY A 79 2.75 -15.99 16.93
CA GLY A 79 2.80 -17.36 16.38
C GLY A 79 2.48 -17.48 14.90
N ASP A 80 2.20 -16.39 14.18
CA ASP A 80 2.01 -16.43 12.72
C ASP A 80 3.37 -16.66 12.01
N PRO A 81 3.60 -17.83 11.39
CA PRO A 81 4.87 -18.14 10.73
C PRO A 81 5.12 -17.33 9.45
N SER A 82 4.09 -16.67 8.90
CA SER A 82 4.20 -15.82 7.71
C SER A 82 4.83 -14.46 8.02
N VAL A 83 4.87 -14.06 9.30
CA VAL A 83 5.36 -12.75 9.72
C VAL A 83 6.88 -12.72 9.78
N ARG A 84 7.49 -12.05 8.80
CA ARG A 84 8.89 -11.62 8.85
C ARG A 84 8.97 -10.30 9.60
N LEU A 85 9.74 -10.24 10.68
CA LEU A 85 9.94 -9.02 11.45
C LEU A 85 11.15 -8.21 10.95
N ALA A 86 11.06 -6.90 11.09
CA ALA A 86 12.18 -6.00 10.96
C ALA A 86 13.20 -6.24 12.09
N GLU A 87 14.42 -5.73 11.93
CA GLU A 87 15.51 -5.84 12.90
C GLU A 87 15.16 -5.33 14.31
N ASP A 88 14.18 -4.41 14.42
CA ASP A 88 13.71 -3.92 15.71
C ASP A 88 12.79 -4.91 16.45
N GLY A 89 12.37 -6.00 15.81
CA GLY A 89 11.47 -7.02 16.37
C GLY A 89 10.05 -6.54 16.63
N LYS A 90 9.66 -5.34 16.18
CA LYS A 90 8.37 -4.73 16.51
C LYS A 90 7.50 -4.43 15.29
N ARG A 91 8.02 -4.61 14.08
CA ARG A 91 7.31 -4.34 12.83
C ARG A 91 7.38 -5.53 11.90
N ARG A 92 6.28 -5.92 11.27
CA ARG A 92 6.31 -6.86 10.14
C ARG A 92 6.87 -6.17 8.89
N LEU A 93 7.56 -6.92 8.04
CA LEU A 93 8.18 -6.44 6.80
C LEU A 93 7.25 -6.50 5.60
N ASN A 94 6.30 -7.43 5.61
CA ASN A 94 5.33 -7.64 4.54
C ASN A 94 3.95 -7.25 5.01
N ALA A 95 3.14 -6.67 4.12
CA ALA A 95 1.74 -6.42 4.38
C ALA A 95 1.00 -7.75 4.69
N PRO A 96 -0.06 -7.71 5.51
CA PRO A 96 -0.96 -8.86 5.67
C PRO A 96 -1.49 -9.32 4.32
N GLU A 97 -1.58 -10.64 4.13
CA GLU A 97 -2.21 -11.20 2.92
C GLU A 97 -3.66 -10.73 2.81
N TRP A 98 -4.10 -10.52 1.57
CA TRP A 98 -5.48 -10.19 1.28
C TRP A 98 -6.08 -11.23 0.34
N SER A 99 -7.30 -11.67 0.67
CA SER A 99 -8.12 -12.53 -0.18
C SER A 99 -9.48 -11.87 -0.41
N PRO A 100 -10.07 -12.03 -1.61
CA PRO A 100 -11.41 -11.52 -1.88
C PRO A 100 -12.44 -12.18 -0.95
N PRO A 101 -13.50 -11.47 -0.53
CA PRO A 101 -14.63 -12.08 0.17
C PRO A 101 -15.28 -13.14 -0.72
N PRO A 102 -15.93 -14.17 -0.12
CA PRO A 102 -16.69 -15.15 -0.89
C PRO A 102 -17.79 -14.45 -1.71
N PRO A 103 -18.11 -14.96 -2.91
CA PRO A 103 -19.25 -14.46 -3.68
C PRO A 103 -20.55 -14.64 -2.89
N GLU A 104 -21.45 -13.67 -2.99
CA GLU A 104 -22.82 -13.75 -2.45
C GLU A 104 -23.64 -14.86 -3.11
#